data_AF-A0A6S7KCM8-F1
#
_entry.id   AF-A0A6S7KCM8-F1
#
_cell.length_a   1.000
_cell.length_b   1.000
_cell.length_c   1.000
_cell.angle_alpha   90.00
_cell.angle_beta   90.00
_cell.angle_gamma   90.00
#
_symmetry.space_group_name_H-M   'P 1'
#
loop_
_entity.id
_entity.type
_entity.pdbx_description
1 polymer ?
#
loop_
_entity_poly.entity_id
_entity_poly.type
_entity_poly.pdbx_seq_one_letter_code
_entity_poly.pdbx_strand_id
1 'polypeptide(L)'
;MVSHENSAILTGGLSNGDNVSDGIYKISLNPPHNPKITDPKLLTQMPESRCYHSCEMIDNQVVLAGGRASIYFKDTKNTVCVYDMNNNECKTLPPLPFAITEMASVSYKGNVILIGGIDEKGQTLNSVVIYDVKTGKIKMLPCLNHKRAGSAAVITGNVIIVMGGYVYETKTFLSSVECLDLSSNVWRELSPMTTKRSAATAVVKPLS
;
A
#
# COMPACT_ATOMS: atom_id res chain seq x y z
N MET A 1 6.20 -0.39 -3.89
CA MET A 1 6.95 0.10 -5.07
C MET A 1 6.02 1.00 -5.84
N VAL A 2 6.52 2.13 -6.31
CA VAL A 2 5.75 3.11 -7.09
C VAL A 2 6.57 3.55 -8.30
N SER A 3 5.92 3.86 -9.40
CA SER A 3 6.56 4.41 -10.60
C SER A 3 6.52 5.94 -10.59
N HIS A 4 7.60 6.58 -11.04
CA HIS A 4 7.68 8.00 -11.28
C HIS A 4 8.47 8.22 -12.58
N GLU A 5 7.82 8.80 -13.60
CA GLU A 5 8.42 8.99 -14.93
C GLU A 5 9.04 7.68 -15.45
N ASN A 6 10.31 7.70 -15.85
CA ASN A 6 11.08 6.54 -16.31
C ASN A 6 11.84 5.85 -15.17
N SER A 7 11.29 5.83 -13.97
CA SER A 7 11.93 5.19 -12.81
C SER A 7 10.90 4.51 -11.91
N ALA A 8 11.35 3.50 -11.18
CA ALA A 8 10.62 2.92 -10.07
C ALA A 8 11.34 3.22 -8.76
N ILE A 9 10.56 3.51 -7.72
CA ILE A 9 11.03 3.64 -6.35
C ILE A 9 10.61 2.39 -5.57
N LEU A 10 11.61 1.65 -5.10
CA LEU A 10 11.47 0.50 -4.22
C LEU A 10 11.70 0.94 -2.79
N THR A 11 10.88 0.49 -1.85
CA THR A 11 10.95 0.88 -0.43
C THR A 11 10.84 -0.35 0.45
N GLY A 12 11.78 -0.51 1.38
CA GLY A 12 11.78 -1.59 2.36
C GLY A 12 11.66 -2.98 1.75
N GLY A 13 10.81 -3.81 2.35
CA GLY A 13 10.59 -5.18 1.94
C GLY A 13 11.35 -6.19 2.82
N LEU A 14 11.08 -7.47 2.57
CA LEU A 14 11.66 -8.60 3.28
C LEU A 14 12.63 -9.31 2.32
N SER A 15 13.89 -9.46 2.72
CA SER A 15 14.85 -10.26 1.96
C SER A 15 14.90 -11.70 2.46
N ASN A 16 15.61 -12.57 1.73
CA ASN A 16 15.92 -13.91 2.20
C ASN A 16 16.60 -13.86 3.58
N GLY A 17 16.20 -14.71 4.51
CA GLY A 17 16.69 -14.73 5.90
C GLY A 17 15.93 -13.79 6.86
N ASP A 18 14.71 -13.40 6.52
CA ASP A 18 13.79 -12.60 7.36
C ASP A 18 14.28 -11.18 7.72
N ASN A 19 15.27 -10.65 6.99
CA ASN A 19 15.74 -9.29 7.18
C ASN A 19 14.78 -8.30 6.54
N VAL A 20 14.28 -7.36 7.34
CA VAL A 20 13.42 -6.27 6.89
C VAL A 20 14.28 -5.05 6.57
N SER A 21 14.15 -4.53 5.36
CA SER A 21 14.93 -3.39 4.88
C SER A 21 14.27 -2.06 5.26
N ASP A 22 15.10 -1.05 5.51
CA ASP A 22 14.73 0.36 5.57
C ASP A 22 15.07 1.13 4.28
N GLY A 23 15.72 0.48 3.31
CA GLY A 23 16.24 1.15 2.13
C GLY A 23 15.17 1.68 1.18
N ILE A 24 15.44 2.84 0.59
CA ILE A 24 14.70 3.39 -0.55
C ILE A 24 15.64 3.40 -1.76
N TYR A 25 15.23 2.73 -2.83
CA TYR A 25 16.05 2.52 -4.01
C TYR A 25 15.37 3.05 -5.26
N LYS A 26 16.17 3.58 -6.20
CA LYS A 26 15.73 3.95 -7.55
C LYS A 26 16.18 2.91 -8.55
N ILE A 27 15.25 2.48 -9.41
CA ILE A 27 15.51 1.63 -10.56
C ILE A 27 15.18 2.45 -11.81
N SER A 28 16.14 2.58 -12.72
CA SER A 28 15.92 3.23 -14.02
C SER A 28 15.14 2.31 -14.95
N LEU A 29 14.13 2.87 -15.63
CA LEU A 29 13.29 2.15 -16.58
C LEU A 29 13.60 2.51 -18.05
N ASN A 30 14.71 3.21 -18.33
CA ASN A 30 15.08 3.61 -19.69
C ASN A 30 15.53 2.40 -20.55
N PRO A 31 15.03 2.25 -21.79
CA PRO A 31 15.58 1.31 -22.78
C PRO A 31 16.98 1.72 -23.27
N PRO A 32 17.83 0.78 -23.72
CA PRO A 32 17.67 -0.66 -23.62
C PRO A 32 17.86 -1.11 -22.17
N HIS A 33 16.85 -1.80 -21.62
CA HIS A 33 17.00 -2.42 -20.31
C HIS A 33 18.17 -3.42 -20.39
N ASN A 34 19.30 -3.08 -19.80
CA ASN A 34 20.40 -4.01 -19.63
C ASN A 34 20.25 -4.65 -18.25
N PRO A 35 19.70 -5.87 -18.13
CA PRO A 35 19.46 -6.52 -16.84
C PRO A 35 20.74 -6.80 -16.02
N LYS A 36 21.93 -6.53 -16.58
CA LYS A 36 23.23 -6.59 -15.88
C LYS A 36 23.69 -5.24 -15.30
N ILE A 37 23.03 -4.12 -15.64
CA ILE A 37 23.30 -2.75 -15.14
C ILE A 37 22.04 -2.20 -14.46
N THR A 38 21.39 -3.02 -13.63
CA THR A 38 20.12 -2.70 -12.97
C THR A 38 20.21 -2.92 -11.47
N ASP A 39 21.37 -2.68 -10.86
CA ASP A 39 21.45 -2.64 -9.40
C ASP A 39 20.63 -1.44 -8.91
N PRO A 40 19.63 -1.66 -8.03
CA PRO A 40 18.87 -0.57 -7.46
C PRO A 40 19.81 0.43 -6.78
N LYS A 41 19.79 1.69 -7.21
CA LYS A 41 20.59 2.74 -6.58
C LYS A 41 19.95 3.10 -5.25
N LEU A 42 20.63 2.86 -4.13
CA LEU A 42 20.19 3.36 -2.83
C LEU A 42 20.14 4.90 -2.88
N LEU A 43 18.97 5.45 -2.55
CA LEU A 43 18.71 6.88 -2.50
C LEU A 43 18.88 7.38 -1.06
N THR A 44 18.16 6.76 -0.14
CA THR A 44 18.13 7.08 1.28
C THR A 44 17.55 5.90 2.06
N GLN A 45 17.36 6.06 3.37
CA GLN A 45 16.72 5.09 4.24
C GLN A 45 15.48 5.69 4.89
N MET A 46 14.48 4.85 5.12
CA MET A 46 13.33 5.17 5.96
C MET A 46 13.80 5.32 7.42
N PRO A 47 13.05 6.06 8.26
CA PRO A 47 13.36 6.16 9.69
C PRO A 47 13.33 4.82 10.43
N GLU A 48 12.60 3.85 9.88
CA GLU A 48 12.46 2.50 10.41
C GLU A 48 12.32 1.50 9.26
N SER A 49 12.88 0.31 9.44
CA SER A 49 12.68 -0.81 8.52
C SER A 49 11.22 -1.25 8.48
N ARG A 50 10.73 -1.58 7.28
CA ARG A 50 9.36 -2.07 7.11
C ARG A 50 9.18 -2.99 5.90
N CYS A 51 8.33 -3.99 6.05
CA CYS A 51 7.78 -4.82 4.98
C CYS A 51 6.24 -4.83 5.06
N TYR A 52 5.58 -5.19 3.95
CA TYR A 52 4.11 -5.24 3.85
C TYR A 52 3.38 -3.92 4.18
N HIS A 53 4.07 -2.79 4.04
CA HIS A 53 3.52 -1.45 4.20
C HIS A 53 2.80 -0.98 2.94
N SER A 54 1.87 -0.04 3.12
CA SER A 54 1.29 0.74 2.03
C SER A 54 2.36 1.64 1.41
N CYS A 55 2.29 1.87 0.09
CA CYS A 55 3.26 2.68 -0.64
C CYS A 55 2.56 3.40 -1.81
N GLU A 56 2.31 4.69 -1.66
CA GLU A 56 1.58 5.50 -2.63
C GLU A 56 2.39 6.72 -3.09
N MET A 57 2.31 7.03 -4.38
CA MET A 57 2.88 8.25 -4.95
C MET A 57 1.86 9.38 -4.90
N ILE A 58 2.26 10.52 -4.36
CA ILE A 58 1.50 11.78 -4.36
C ILE A 58 2.46 12.88 -4.80
N ASP A 59 2.25 13.39 -6.01
CA ASP A 59 3.18 14.32 -6.67
C ASP A 59 4.61 13.74 -6.66
N ASN A 60 5.59 14.46 -6.08
CA ASN A 60 6.98 14.01 -5.96
C ASN A 60 7.29 13.35 -4.60
N GLN A 61 6.26 12.85 -3.91
CA GLN A 61 6.39 12.25 -2.58
C GLN A 61 5.88 10.81 -2.55
N VAL A 62 6.65 9.93 -1.92
CA VAL A 62 6.22 8.55 -1.64
C VAL A 62 5.75 8.46 -0.19
N VAL A 63 4.46 8.24 0.01
CA VAL A 63 3.87 8.05 1.35
C VAL A 63 3.86 6.57 1.70
N LEU A 64 4.39 6.27 2.87
CA LEU A 64 4.58 4.92 3.39
C LEU A 64 3.86 4.80 4.72
N ALA A 65 2.92 3.86 4.83
CA ALA A 65 2.06 3.72 6.01
C ALA A 65 2.02 2.27 6.52
N GLY A 66 2.17 2.12 7.83
CA GLY A 66 2.10 0.83 8.51
C GLY A 66 3.22 -0.13 8.08
N GLY A 67 2.89 -1.41 8.00
CA GLY A 67 3.81 -2.51 7.72
C GLY A 67 4.31 -3.20 8.99
N ARG A 68 5.32 -4.05 8.86
CA ARG A 68 5.97 -4.76 9.97
C ARG A 68 7.47 -4.51 10.00
N ALA A 69 8.06 -4.43 11.20
CA ALA A 69 9.51 -4.35 11.39
C ALA A 69 10.21 -5.72 11.33
N SER A 70 9.44 -6.80 11.37
CA SER A 70 9.89 -8.20 11.27
C SER A 70 8.82 -9.03 10.55
N ILE A 71 8.99 -10.36 10.51
CA ILE A 71 7.95 -11.27 10.01
C ILE A 71 6.75 -11.43 10.98
N TYR A 72 6.87 -11.00 12.24
CA TYR A 72 5.85 -11.22 13.26
C TYR A 72 4.81 -10.09 13.33
N PHE A 73 3.54 -10.43 13.55
CA PHE A 73 2.45 -9.43 13.66
C PHE A 73 2.58 -8.51 14.87
N LYS A 74 3.22 -8.94 15.97
CA LYS A 74 3.46 -8.08 17.13
C LYS A 74 4.36 -6.87 16.81
N ASP A 75 5.15 -6.95 15.74
CA ASP A 75 6.06 -5.90 15.28
C ASP A 75 5.41 -5.04 14.16
N THR A 76 4.08 -5.08 14.08
CA THR A 76 3.28 -4.23 13.19
C THR A 76 3.39 -2.77 13.61
N LYS A 77 3.52 -1.88 12.63
CA LYS A 77 3.71 -0.45 12.81
C LYS A 77 2.42 0.30 12.57
N ASN A 78 2.25 1.41 13.29
CA ASN A 78 1.28 2.45 12.98
C ASN A 78 1.94 3.70 12.37
N THR A 79 3.27 3.69 12.22
CA THR A 79 4.02 4.87 11.77
C THR A 79 3.82 5.14 10.28
N VAL A 80 3.72 6.43 9.96
CA VAL A 80 3.66 6.94 8.59
C VAL A 80 4.92 7.75 8.34
N CYS A 81 5.56 7.55 7.20
CA CYS A 81 6.63 8.43 6.74
C CYS A 81 6.41 8.81 5.28
N VAL A 82 7.05 9.90 4.89
CA VAL A 82 7.04 10.38 3.52
C VAL A 82 8.48 10.55 3.05
N TYR A 83 8.75 10.06 1.84
CA TYR A 83 9.99 10.29 1.13
C TYR A 83 9.78 11.38 0.08
N ASP A 84 10.47 12.51 0.23
CA ASP A 84 10.48 13.61 -0.73
C ASP A 84 11.60 13.37 -1.76
N MET A 85 11.22 13.10 -3.00
CA MET A 85 12.16 12.79 -4.07
C MET A 85 12.98 14.01 -4.52
N ASN A 86 12.51 15.23 -4.28
CA ASN A 86 13.23 16.44 -4.66
C ASN A 86 14.43 16.68 -3.74
N ASN A 87 14.22 16.45 -2.44
CA ASN A 87 15.24 16.67 -1.41
C ASN A 87 16.02 15.39 -1.06
N ASN A 88 15.56 14.23 -1.54
CA ASN A 88 16.08 12.92 -1.17
C ASN A 88 16.04 12.66 0.36
N GLU A 89 14.95 13.07 1.00
CA GLU A 89 14.79 13.02 2.45
C GLU A 89 13.55 12.24 2.86
N CYS A 90 13.65 11.50 3.96
CA CYS A 90 12.51 10.89 4.64
C CYS A 90 12.10 11.72 5.86
N LYS A 91 10.79 11.91 6.04
CA LYS A 91 10.22 12.58 7.23
C LYS A 91 9.12 11.72 7.82
N THR A 92 9.10 11.61 9.15
CA THR A 92 8.00 10.98 9.86
C THR A 92 6.79 11.91 9.88
N LEU A 93 5.61 11.37 9.58
CA LEU A 93 4.34 12.07 9.68
C LEU A 93 3.57 11.58 10.92
N PRO A 94 2.50 12.27 11.35
CA PRO A 94 1.67 11.79 12.45
C PRO A 94 1.19 10.35 12.20
N PRO A 95 1.32 9.46 13.20
CA PRO A 95 1.04 8.04 13.01
C PRO A 95 -0.47 7.77 12.88
N LEU A 96 -0.80 6.59 12.36
CA LEU A 96 -2.15 6.05 12.45
C LEU A 96 -2.49 5.74 13.92
N PRO A 97 -3.77 5.82 14.32
CA PRO A 97 -4.17 5.49 15.70
C PRO A 97 -4.17 3.99 15.99
N PHE A 98 -3.89 3.14 14.99
CA PHE A 98 -3.84 1.69 15.08
C PHE A 98 -2.67 1.16 14.24
N ALA A 99 -2.04 0.07 14.70
CA ALA A 99 -0.99 -0.59 13.94
C ALA A 99 -1.62 -1.49 12.88
N ILE A 100 -1.06 -1.47 11.67
CA ILE A 100 -1.67 -2.12 10.53
C ILE A 100 -0.64 -2.55 9.48
N THR A 101 -0.86 -3.71 8.87
CA THR A 101 -0.04 -4.23 7.78
C THR A 101 -0.88 -4.90 6.71
N GLU A 102 -0.28 -5.21 5.55
CA GLU A 102 -0.93 -5.88 4.41
C GLU A 102 -2.20 -5.16 3.91
N MET A 103 -2.25 -3.84 4.08
CA MET A 103 -3.33 -3.02 3.53
C MET A 103 -3.20 -2.93 2.01
N ALA A 104 -4.34 -2.85 1.33
CA ALA A 104 -4.36 -2.21 0.03
C ALA A 104 -4.39 -0.69 0.22
N SER A 105 -3.87 0.04 -0.76
CA SER A 105 -3.84 1.50 -0.73
C SER A 105 -4.08 2.09 -2.11
N VAL A 106 -4.56 3.33 -2.14
CA VAL A 106 -4.65 4.17 -3.35
C VAL A 106 -4.39 5.63 -2.99
N SER A 107 -3.78 6.40 -3.89
CA SER A 107 -3.74 7.86 -3.79
C SER A 107 -5.04 8.50 -4.27
N TYR A 108 -5.54 9.50 -3.53
CA TYR A 108 -6.76 10.23 -3.89
C TYR A 108 -6.69 11.68 -3.43
N LYS A 109 -6.70 12.62 -4.38
CA LYS A 109 -6.74 14.08 -4.14
C LYS A 109 -5.70 14.57 -3.12
N GLY A 110 -4.45 14.13 -3.26
CA GLY A 110 -3.35 14.52 -2.38
C GLY A 110 -3.29 13.77 -1.03
N ASN A 111 -4.12 12.74 -0.86
CA ASN A 111 -4.22 11.94 0.36
C ASN A 111 -4.05 10.45 0.04
N VAL A 112 -3.90 9.62 1.07
CA VAL A 112 -3.83 8.16 0.93
C VAL A 112 -5.09 7.53 1.51
N ILE A 113 -5.73 6.64 0.75
CA ILE A 113 -6.80 5.77 1.27
C ILE A 113 -6.20 4.40 1.58
N LEU A 114 -6.35 3.96 2.82
CA LEU A 114 -5.91 2.66 3.34
C LEU A 114 -7.12 1.74 3.50
N ILE A 115 -7.01 0.51 3.01
CA ILE A 115 -8.14 -0.39 2.80
C ILE A 115 -7.81 -1.77 3.39
N GLY A 116 -8.59 -2.21 4.37
CA GLY A 116 -8.46 -3.53 4.99
C GLY A 116 -7.13 -3.71 5.72
N GLY A 117 -6.49 -4.85 5.51
CA GLY A 117 -5.24 -5.24 6.15
C GLY A 117 -5.45 -6.14 7.38
N ILE A 118 -4.42 -6.24 8.19
CA ILE A 118 -4.37 -7.07 9.41
C ILE A 118 -3.70 -6.30 10.55
N ASP A 119 -4.32 -6.35 11.73
CA ASP A 119 -3.83 -5.65 12.93
C ASP A 119 -2.69 -6.40 13.63
N GLU A 120 -2.13 -5.83 14.70
CA GLU A 120 -1.02 -6.45 15.44
C GLU A 120 -1.40 -7.78 16.14
N LYS A 121 -2.70 -8.06 16.28
CA LYS A 121 -3.24 -9.29 16.90
C LYS A 121 -3.52 -10.38 15.86
N GLY A 122 -3.30 -10.09 14.58
CA GLY A 122 -3.55 -11.02 13.48
C GLY A 122 -5.01 -11.08 13.05
N GLN A 123 -5.83 -10.07 13.37
CA GLN A 123 -7.22 -9.98 12.95
C GLN A 123 -7.34 -9.28 11.58
N THR A 124 -8.02 -9.92 10.62
CA THR A 124 -8.29 -9.30 9.32
C THR A 124 -9.32 -8.18 9.48
N LEU A 125 -9.06 -7.04 8.85
CA LEU A 125 -9.91 -5.86 8.95
C LEU A 125 -10.74 -5.64 7.68
N ASN A 126 -11.85 -4.92 7.85
CA ASN A 126 -12.65 -4.36 6.78
C ASN A 126 -12.71 -2.81 6.84
N SER A 127 -11.95 -2.21 7.75
CA SER A 127 -11.91 -0.76 7.91
C SER A 127 -11.29 -0.10 6.68
N VAL A 128 -11.77 1.10 6.37
CA VAL A 128 -11.27 1.94 5.29
C VAL A 128 -11.10 3.34 5.84
N VAL A 129 -9.90 3.91 5.68
CA VAL A 129 -9.58 5.24 6.19
C VAL A 129 -8.91 6.06 5.11
N ILE A 130 -9.21 7.35 5.08
CA ILE A 130 -8.42 8.34 4.35
C ILE A 130 -7.51 9.06 5.34
N TYR A 131 -6.22 9.05 5.03
CA TYR A 131 -5.16 9.75 5.76
C TYR A 131 -4.83 11.04 5.03
N ASP A 132 -5.07 12.18 5.68
CA ASP A 132 -4.69 13.49 5.19
C ASP A 132 -3.18 13.69 5.38
N VAL A 133 -2.44 13.71 4.28
CA VAL A 133 -0.97 13.72 4.31
C VAL A 133 -0.42 15.04 4.85
N LYS A 134 -1.16 16.14 4.71
CA LYS A 134 -0.72 17.47 5.15
C LYS A 134 -0.90 17.66 6.66
N THR A 135 -1.99 17.13 7.21
CA THR A 135 -2.39 17.36 8.60
C THR A 135 -2.16 16.14 9.49
N GLY A 136 -1.94 14.97 8.89
CA GLY A 136 -1.85 13.68 9.59
C GLY A 136 -3.17 13.20 10.20
N LYS A 137 -4.30 13.85 9.87
CA LYS A 137 -5.62 13.47 10.38
C LYS A 137 -6.18 12.30 9.57
N ILE A 138 -6.92 11.43 10.25
CA ILE A 138 -7.67 10.37 9.59
C ILE A 138 -9.16 10.69 9.54
N LYS A 139 -9.83 10.16 8.52
CA LYS A 139 -11.29 10.09 8.45
C LYS A 139 -11.70 8.68 8.05
N MET A 140 -12.69 8.14 8.76
CA MET A 140 -13.29 6.86 8.41
C MET A 140 -14.12 6.99 7.13
N LEU A 141 -13.96 6.02 6.24
CA LEU A 141 -14.84 5.78 5.10
C LEU A 141 -15.74 4.56 5.41
N PRO A 142 -16.79 4.31 4.61
CA PRO A 142 -17.58 3.08 4.75
C PRO A 142 -16.68 1.84 4.72
N CYS A 143 -16.88 0.93 5.66
CA CYS A 143 -16.14 -0.32 5.71
C CYS A 143 -16.47 -1.21 4.51
N LEU A 144 -15.50 -2.04 4.11
CA LEU A 144 -15.70 -3.09 3.12
C LEU A 144 -16.81 -4.07 3.56
N ASN A 145 -17.52 -4.64 2.60
CA ASN A 145 -18.46 -5.74 2.81
C ASN A 145 -17.73 -7.00 3.32
N HIS A 146 -16.50 -7.20 2.84
CA HIS A 146 -15.69 -8.36 3.20
C HIS A 146 -14.34 -7.92 3.78
N LYS A 147 -14.01 -8.46 4.97
CA LYS A 147 -12.67 -8.37 5.53
C LYS A 147 -11.64 -8.93 4.54
N ARG A 148 -10.49 -8.27 4.42
CA ARG A 148 -9.42 -8.69 3.50
C ARG A 148 -8.07 -8.11 3.92
N ALA A 149 -7.04 -8.95 3.92
CA ALA A 149 -5.64 -8.57 3.99
C ALA A 149 -4.93 -8.98 2.70
N GLY A 150 -3.90 -8.23 2.29
CA GLY A 150 -3.14 -8.51 1.07
C GLY A 150 -3.98 -8.46 -0.21
N SER A 151 -5.05 -7.66 -0.22
CA SER A 151 -5.86 -7.42 -1.42
C SER A 151 -5.16 -6.46 -2.38
N ALA A 152 -5.55 -6.48 -3.65
CA ALA A 152 -5.19 -5.44 -4.60
C ALA A 152 -6.27 -4.35 -4.62
N ALA A 153 -5.87 -3.08 -4.79
CA ALA A 153 -6.80 -1.99 -5.01
C ALA A 153 -6.33 -1.08 -6.14
N VAL A 154 -7.28 -0.45 -6.81
CA VAL A 154 -7.05 0.62 -7.79
C VAL A 154 -8.13 1.68 -7.64
N ILE A 155 -7.85 2.88 -8.11
CA ILE A 155 -8.83 3.97 -8.19
C ILE A 155 -8.92 4.47 -9.64
N THR A 156 -10.15 4.70 -10.09
CA THR A 156 -10.45 5.31 -11.40
C THR A 156 -11.57 6.34 -11.22
N GLY A 157 -11.27 7.61 -11.51
CA GLY A 157 -12.14 8.72 -11.15
C GLY A 157 -12.37 8.77 -9.63
N ASN A 158 -13.63 8.60 -9.21
CA ASN A 158 -14.03 8.53 -7.80
C ASN A 158 -14.36 7.10 -7.33
N VAL A 159 -14.06 6.08 -8.13
CA VAL A 159 -14.40 4.68 -7.84
C VAL A 159 -13.14 3.93 -7.45
N ILE A 160 -13.13 3.41 -6.22
CA ILE A 160 -12.12 2.46 -5.74
C ILE A 160 -12.62 1.06 -6.08
N ILE A 161 -11.74 0.20 -6.60
CA ILE A 161 -12.03 -1.22 -6.85
C ILE A 161 -11.05 -2.04 -6.05
N VAL A 162 -11.55 -2.98 -5.24
CA VAL A 162 -10.75 -3.82 -4.34
C VAL A 162 -10.99 -5.29 -4.67
N MET A 163 -9.92 -6.04 -4.84
CA MET A 163 -9.95 -7.38 -5.42
C MET A 163 -9.16 -8.37 -4.59
N GLY A 164 -9.75 -9.53 -4.34
CA GLY A 164 -9.08 -10.64 -3.68
C GLY A 164 -8.64 -10.32 -2.24
N GLY A 165 -7.52 -10.90 -1.85
CA GLY A 165 -7.01 -10.87 -0.49
C GLY A 165 -7.23 -12.18 0.26
N TYR A 166 -6.96 -12.15 1.54
CA TYR A 166 -6.99 -13.30 2.43
C TYR A 166 -7.65 -12.92 3.76
N VAL A 167 -8.39 -13.87 4.33
CA VAL A 167 -9.01 -13.75 5.65
C VAL A 167 -8.30 -14.73 6.58
N TYR A 168 -7.53 -14.21 7.53
CA TYR A 168 -6.71 -14.99 8.44
C TYR A 168 -7.53 -15.86 9.40
N GLU A 169 -8.65 -15.35 9.90
CA GLU A 169 -9.52 -16.06 10.84
C GLU A 169 -10.09 -17.35 10.23
N THR A 170 -10.45 -17.32 8.95
CA THR A 170 -11.03 -18.47 8.22
C THR A 170 -10.05 -19.15 7.28
N LYS A 171 -8.80 -18.69 7.23
CA LYS A 171 -7.74 -19.16 6.33
C LYS A 171 -8.17 -19.24 4.87
N THR A 172 -8.90 -18.23 4.40
CA THR A 172 -9.56 -18.26 3.09
C THR A 172 -9.03 -17.19 2.16
N PHE A 173 -8.60 -17.60 0.96
CA PHE A 173 -8.33 -16.68 -0.15
C PHE A 173 -9.62 -16.22 -0.82
N LEU A 174 -9.65 -14.97 -1.25
CA LEU A 174 -10.82 -14.34 -1.86
C LEU A 174 -10.65 -14.22 -3.38
N SER A 175 -11.76 -14.40 -4.10
CA SER A 175 -11.92 -13.98 -5.49
C SER A 175 -12.93 -12.83 -5.62
N SER A 176 -13.58 -12.42 -4.53
CA SER A 176 -14.56 -11.34 -4.53
C SER A 176 -13.92 -10.01 -4.90
N VAL A 177 -14.74 -9.19 -5.57
CA VAL A 177 -14.39 -7.85 -6.01
C VAL A 177 -15.50 -6.93 -5.55
N GLU A 178 -15.15 -5.87 -4.83
CA GLU A 178 -16.10 -4.83 -4.45
C GLU A 178 -15.57 -3.46 -4.84
N CYS A 179 -16.47 -2.53 -5.12
CA CYS A 179 -16.11 -1.15 -5.45
C CYS A 179 -16.83 -0.14 -4.57
N LEU A 180 -16.13 0.93 -4.21
CA LEU A 180 -16.66 2.08 -3.49
C LEU A 180 -16.71 3.28 -4.41
N ASP A 181 -17.90 3.82 -4.60
CA ASP A 181 -18.07 5.15 -5.19
C ASP A 181 -17.96 6.19 -4.09
N LEU A 182 -16.90 6.99 -4.10
CA LEU A 182 -16.62 8.04 -3.10
C LEU A 182 -17.59 9.21 -3.16
N SER A 183 -18.40 9.35 -4.21
CA SER A 183 -19.44 10.38 -4.29
C SER A 183 -20.69 9.99 -3.51
N SER A 184 -21.07 8.71 -3.55
CA SER A 184 -22.23 8.17 -2.84
C SER A 184 -21.86 7.50 -1.51
N ASN A 185 -20.59 7.19 -1.27
CA ASN A 185 -20.10 6.42 -0.12
C ASN A 185 -20.80 5.06 0.03
N VAL A 186 -21.01 4.36 -1.09
CA VAL A 186 -21.67 3.05 -1.12
C VAL A 186 -20.77 2.02 -1.77
N TRP A 187 -20.58 0.88 -1.07
CA TRP A 187 -19.95 -0.31 -1.62
C TRP A 187 -20.92 -1.10 -2.49
N ARG A 188 -20.41 -1.69 -3.58
CA ARG A 188 -21.14 -2.61 -4.45
C ARG A 188 -20.26 -3.80 -4.78
N GLU A 189 -20.85 -4.99 -4.78
CA GLU A 189 -20.20 -6.19 -5.32
C GLU A 189 -20.09 -6.09 -6.84
N LEU A 190 -18.94 -6.50 -7.37
CA LEU A 190 -18.70 -6.69 -8.79
C LEU A 190 -18.54 -8.19 -9.10
N SER A 191 -18.42 -8.51 -10.38
CA SER A 191 -18.14 -9.90 -10.78
C SER A 191 -16.82 -10.39 -10.17
N PRO A 192 -16.79 -11.59 -9.56
CA PRO A 192 -15.60 -12.12 -8.94
C PRO A 192 -14.52 -12.45 -9.98
N MET A 193 -13.26 -12.46 -9.55
CA MET A 193 -12.15 -13.00 -10.34
C MET A 193 -12.33 -14.51 -10.57
N THR A 194 -11.79 -15.02 -11.68
CA THR A 194 -11.80 -16.46 -12.00
C THR A 194 -10.96 -17.31 -11.05
N THR A 195 -10.02 -16.69 -10.33
CA THR A 195 -9.14 -17.37 -9.37
C THR A 195 -8.95 -16.54 -8.13
N LYS A 196 -9.06 -17.18 -6.97
CA LYS A 196 -8.75 -16.59 -5.66
C LYS A 196 -7.27 -16.23 -5.59
N ARG A 197 -6.93 -15.07 -5.06
CA ARG A 197 -5.52 -14.64 -4.88
C ARG A 197 -5.38 -13.60 -3.78
N SER A 198 -4.23 -13.59 -3.12
CA SER A 198 -3.75 -12.53 -2.23
C SER A 198 -2.31 -12.16 -2.58
N ALA A 199 -1.79 -11.09 -2.00
CA ALA A 199 -0.48 -10.51 -2.35
C ALA A 199 -0.33 -10.21 -3.85
N ALA A 200 -1.45 -9.93 -4.51
CA ALA A 200 -1.51 -9.56 -5.93
C ALA A 200 -1.33 -8.05 -6.10
N THR A 201 -1.03 -7.63 -7.32
CA THR A 201 -1.03 -6.22 -7.73
C THR A 201 -2.08 -5.99 -8.81
N ALA A 202 -2.59 -4.76 -8.88
CA ALA A 202 -3.48 -4.30 -9.94
C ALA A 202 -3.05 -2.91 -10.39
N VAL A 203 -3.21 -2.62 -11.67
CA VAL A 203 -2.90 -1.32 -12.27
C VAL A 203 -4.03 -0.93 -13.21
N VAL A 204 -4.38 0.36 -13.22
CA VAL A 204 -5.33 0.91 -14.19
C VAL A 204 -4.53 1.57 -15.30
N LYS A 205 -4.78 1.15 -16.54
CA LYS A 205 -4.26 1.86 -17.71
C LYS A 205 -5.08 3.13 -17.89
N PRO A 206 -4.45 4.32 -18.00
CA PRO A 206 -5.17 5.54 -18.36
C PRO A 206 -5.91 5.30 -19.68
N LEU A 207 -7.17 5.72 -19.74
CA LEU A 207 -7.87 5.84 -21.03
C LEU A 207 -7.18 6.98 -21.78
N SER A 208 -6.51 6.63 -22.89
CA SER A 208 -5.86 7.55 -23.82
C SER A 208 -6.87 8.46 -24.50
#